data_AF-A0A2A4PCJ8-F1
#
_entry.id   AF-A0A2A4PCJ8-F1
#
_cell.length_a   1.000
_cell.length_b   1.000
_cell.length_c   1.000
_cell.angle_alpha   90.00
_cell.angle_beta   90.00
_cell.angle_gamma   90.00
#
_symmetry.space_group_name_H-M   'P 1'
#
loop_
_entity.id
_entity.type
_entity.pdbx_description
1 polymer ?
#
loop_
_entity_poly.entity_id
_entity_poly.type
_entity_poly.pdbx_seq_one_letter_code
_entity_poly.pdbx_strand_id
1 'polypeptide(L)'
;MKAEMLDSGVIVTVCGEELVPLLDGGLWWPNERTLIVSDLHLEKGSSQAGRGIFLPPYDTAKTLARLKVLIQNWHPCRIISLGDSFHDCNAESRMSETDQHALKELVDLQEWIWIAGNHDPRPPANIGGHFRETLNIGPLSFVHEPGLNPKKGELSGHLHPAAKIRRLGRSVRRRCFVGNNQRLILPAFGAYTGGLNITDAAFDGLLATGSTAWVLGTDQIYPIAVAQCV
;
A
#
# COMPACT_ATOMS: atom_id res chain seq x y z
N MET A 1 -9.24 21.83 -14.84
CA MET A 1 -9.82 20.60 -14.25
C MET A 1 -8.92 20.03 -13.13
N LYS A 2 -8.39 20.87 -12.22
CA LYS A 2 -7.46 20.46 -11.15
C LYS A 2 -8.09 20.42 -9.74
N ALA A 3 -9.34 20.86 -9.60
CA ALA A 3 -9.97 21.13 -8.30
C ALA A 3 -10.96 20.05 -7.81
N GLU A 4 -11.30 19.06 -8.65
CA GLU A 4 -12.24 17.99 -8.30
C GLU A 4 -11.54 16.66 -7.93
N MET A 5 -10.20 16.61 -8.00
CA MET A 5 -9.40 15.39 -7.81
C MET A 5 -8.76 15.30 -6.41
N LEU A 6 -9.41 15.83 -5.38
CA LEU A 6 -9.00 15.67 -3.97
C LEU A 6 -10.09 14.87 -3.24
N ASP A 7 -10.32 13.62 -3.64
CA ASP A 7 -11.32 12.73 -3.01
C ASP A 7 -11.12 12.55 -1.49
N SER A 8 -9.95 12.91 -0.94
CA SER A 8 -9.68 12.92 0.50
C SER A 8 -9.49 14.31 1.11
N GLY A 9 -9.24 15.36 0.33
CA GLY A 9 -8.89 16.70 0.83
C GLY A 9 -7.62 16.78 1.70
N VAL A 10 -6.88 15.68 1.83
CA VAL A 10 -5.73 15.54 2.74
C VAL A 10 -4.44 15.47 1.93
N ILE A 11 -3.44 16.25 2.35
CA ILE A 11 -2.08 16.20 1.82
C ILE A 11 -1.14 15.76 2.95
N VAL A 12 -0.24 14.84 2.62
CA VAL A 12 0.87 14.39 3.47
C VAL A 12 2.15 14.93 2.86
N THR A 13 2.96 15.62 3.65
CA THR A 13 4.28 16.07 3.19
C THR A 13 5.37 15.14 3.69
N VAL A 14 6.18 14.59 2.79
CA VAL A 14 7.36 13.77 3.13
C VAL A 14 8.57 14.38 2.42
N CYS A 15 9.54 14.87 3.19
CA CYS A 15 10.75 15.53 2.68
C CYS A 15 10.49 16.64 1.64
N GLY A 16 9.38 17.37 1.80
CA GLY A 16 8.99 18.47 0.92
C GLY A 16 8.11 18.06 -0.26
N GLU A 17 7.95 16.75 -0.52
CA GLU A 17 7.01 16.25 -1.52
C GLU A 17 5.60 16.15 -0.95
N GLU A 18 4.61 16.60 -1.73
CA GLU A 18 3.20 16.50 -1.40
C GLU A 18 2.62 15.20 -1.96
N LEU A 19 2.05 14.39 -1.07
CA LEU A 19 1.49 13.08 -1.36
C LEU A 19 0.01 13.07 -0.94
N VAL A 20 -0.85 12.50 -1.77
CA VAL A 20 -2.30 12.45 -1.55
C VAL A 20 -2.70 11.01 -1.21
N PRO A 21 -2.98 10.71 0.07
CA PRO A 21 -3.52 9.40 0.44
C PRO A 21 -4.93 9.22 -0.12
N LEU A 22 -5.22 8.03 -0.62
CA LEU A 22 -6.49 7.65 -1.22
C LEU A 22 -7.26 6.69 -0.31
N LEU A 23 -8.59 6.72 -0.35
CA LEU A 23 -9.47 5.90 0.50
C LEU A 23 -9.28 4.38 0.30
N ASP A 24 -8.83 3.98 -0.89
CA ASP A 24 -8.50 2.60 -1.19
C ASP A 24 -7.21 2.09 -0.51
N GLY A 25 -6.38 3.00 0.01
CA GLY A 25 -5.05 2.68 0.55
C GLY A 25 -3.92 2.86 -0.47
N GLY A 26 -4.20 3.39 -1.66
CA GLY A 26 -3.17 3.89 -2.57
C GLY A 26 -2.69 5.29 -2.18
N LEU A 27 -1.50 5.67 -2.63
CA LEU A 27 -0.90 6.98 -2.40
C LEU A 27 -0.56 7.62 -3.75
N TRP A 28 -1.11 8.79 -4.03
CA TRP A 28 -0.85 9.51 -5.26
C TRP A 28 0.24 10.56 -5.05
N TRP A 29 1.25 10.55 -5.93
CA TRP A 29 2.32 11.55 -5.96
C TRP A 29 2.16 12.42 -7.23
N PRO A 30 1.58 13.63 -7.12
CA PRO A 30 1.22 14.45 -8.27
C PRO A 30 2.42 14.90 -9.11
N ASN A 31 3.52 15.30 -8.47
CA ASN A 31 4.70 15.85 -9.14
C ASN A 31 5.31 14.85 -10.12
N GLU A 32 5.32 13.57 -9.75
CA GLU A 32 5.85 12.46 -10.57
C GLU A 32 4.75 11.67 -11.28
N ARG A 33 3.49 12.09 -11.19
CA ARG A 33 2.31 11.34 -11.68
C ARG A 33 2.39 9.85 -11.36
N THR A 34 2.75 9.53 -10.13
CA THR A 34 3.07 8.18 -9.68
C THR A 34 2.03 7.68 -8.68
N LEU A 35 1.48 6.50 -8.93
CA LEU A 35 0.61 5.79 -7.98
C LEU A 35 1.45 4.79 -7.19
N ILE A 36 1.38 4.85 -5.86
CA ILE A 36 2.09 3.94 -4.97
C ILE A 36 1.07 3.08 -4.22
N VAL A 37 1.30 1.78 -4.20
CA VAL A 37 0.50 0.79 -3.48
C VAL A 37 1.42 -0.16 -2.72
N SER A 38 0.91 -0.81 -1.69
CA SER A 38 1.70 -1.72 -0.86
C SER A 38 0.94 -3.01 -0.61
N ASP A 39 1.67 -4.13 -0.50
CA ASP A 39 1.15 -5.41 -0.01
C ASP A 39 -0.15 -5.84 -0.72
N LEU A 40 -0.07 -6.04 -2.04
CA LEU A 40 -1.21 -6.49 -2.84
C LEU A 40 -1.64 -7.92 -2.45
N HIS A 41 -0.67 -8.77 -2.09
CA HIS A 41 -0.85 -10.18 -1.75
C HIS A 41 -1.79 -10.93 -2.71
N LEU A 42 -1.55 -10.82 -4.02
CA LEU A 42 -2.27 -11.60 -5.01
C LEU A 42 -2.11 -13.10 -4.70
N GLU A 43 -3.17 -13.88 -4.90
CA GLU A 43 -3.23 -15.32 -4.63
C GLU A 43 -3.12 -15.73 -3.15
N LYS A 44 -3.53 -14.85 -2.23
CA LYS A 44 -3.63 -15.18 -0.80
C LYS A 44 -4.75 -16.19 -0.53
N GLY A 45 -5.91 -16.00 -1.16
CA GLY A 45 -7.06 -16.91 -1.05
C GLY A 45 -6.71 -18.32 -1.50
N SER A 46 -6.07 -18.46 -2.67
CA SER A 46 -5.66 -19.76 -3.21
C SER A 46 -4.56 -20.44 -2.37
N SER A 47 -3.63 -19.67 -1.80
CA SER A 47 -2.62 -20.21 -0.88
C SER A 47 -3.24 -20.81 0.39
N GLN A 48 -4.22 -20.10 0.97
CA GLN A 48 -4.94 -20.56 2.15
C GLN A 48 -5.80 -21.81 1.87
N ALA A 49 -6.40 -21.88 0.68
CA ALA A 49 -7.16 -23.06 0.26
C ALA A 49 -6.28 -24.33 0.19
N GLY A 50 -5.03 -24.19 -0.28
CA GLY A 50 -4.04 -25.27 -0.25
C GLY A 50 -3.70 -25.77 1.15
N ARG A 51 -3.99 -24.98 2.20
CA ARG A 51 -3.82 -25.31 3.62
C ARG A 51 -5.14 -25.70 4.30
N GLY A 52 -6.22 -25.91 3.53
CA GLY A 52 -7.54 -26.28 4.04
C GLY A 52 -8.38 -25.13 4.60
N ILE A 53 -7.97 -23.87 4.39
CA ILE A 53 -8.74 -22.68 4.77
C ILE A 53 -9.39 -22.10 3.53
N PHE A 54 -10.70 -22.30 3.39
CA PHE A 54 -11.46 -21.86 2.21
C PHE A 54 -11.93 -20.42 2.37
N LEU A 55 -11.17 -19.49 1.79
CA LEU A 55 -11.61 -18.12 1.56
C LEU A 55 -12.28 -18.02 0.18
N PRO A 56 -13.20 -17.05 -0.04
CA PRO A 56 -13.74 -16.81 -1.38
C PRO A 56 -12.59 -16.51 -2.38
N PRO A 57 -12.55 -17.16 -3.55
CA PRO A 57 -11.39 -17.14 -4.45
C PRO A 57 -11.31 -15.88 -5.33
N TYR A 58 -11.75 -14.73 -4.81
CA TYR A 58 -11.94 -13.50 -5.58
C TYR A 58 -10.98 -12.38 -5.16
N ASP A 59 -9.98 -12.64 -4.33
CA ASP A 59 -9.08 -11.63 -3.77
C ASP A 59 -8.17 -10.99 -4.82
N THR A 60 -7.60 -11.79 -5.74
CA THR A 60 -6.80 -11.30 -6.86
C THR A 60 -7.64 -10.40 -7.76
N ALA A 61 -8.74 -10.93 -8.32
CA ALA A 61 -9.65 -10.17 -9.20
C ALA A 61 -10.16 -8.87 -8.55
N LYS A 62 -10.53 -8.90 -7.27
CA LYS A 62 -10.99 -7.72 -6.53
C LYS A 62 -9.88 -6.68 -6.36
N THR A 63 -8.65 -7.12 -6.08
CA THR A 63 -7.48 -6.24 -5.96
C THR A 63 -7.16 -5.58 -7.31
N LEU A 64 -7.14 -6.35 -8.41
CA LEU A 64 -6.89 -5.85 -9.76
C LEU A 64 -7.98 -4.88 -10.23
N ALA A 65 -9.24 -5.16 -9.96
CA ALA A 65 -10.35 -4.26 -10.30
C ALA A 65 -10.21 -2.90 -9.60
N ARG A 66 -9.82 -2.88 -8.32
CA ARG A 66 -9.58 -1.64 -7.57
C ARG A 66 -8.37 -0.87 -8.11
N LEU A 67 -7.28 -1.55 -8.46
CA LEU A 67 -6.14 -0.94 -9.13
C LEU A 67 -6.55 -0.29 -10.45
N LYS A 68 -7.33 -1.01 -11.27
CA LYS A 68 -7.83 -0.50 -12.56
C LYS A 68 -8.62 0.79 -12.40
N VAL A 69 -9.51 0.87 -11.40
CA VAL A 69 -10.26 2.10 -11.09
C VAL A 69 -9.31 3.26 -10.73
N LEU A 70 -8.31 3.02 -9.87
CA LEU A 70 -7.33 4.07 -9.53
C LEU A 70 -6.53 4.54 -10.76
N ILE A 71 -6.09 3.60 -11.60
CA ILE A 71 -5.34 3.93 -12.82
C ILE A 71 -6.21 4.75 -13.79
N GLN A 72 -7.48 4.39 -13.94
CA GLN A 72 -8.43 5.11 -14.78
C GLN A 72 -8.73 6.52 -14.25
N ASN A 73 -8.82 6.69 -12.94
CA ASN A 73 -9.17 7.99 -12.34
C ASN A 73 -7.97 8.95 -12.28
N TRP A 74 -6.77 8.42 -12.01
CA TRP A 74 -5.59 9.24 -11.73
C TRP A 74 -4.60 9.32 -12.88
N HIS A 75 -4.71 8.45 -13.88
CA HIS A 75 -3.84 8.38 -15.05
C HIS A 75 -2.33 8.48 -14.69
N PRO A 76 -1.83 7.57 -13.82
CA PRO A 76 -0.41 7.51 -13.53
C PRO A 76 0.39 7.34 -14.82
N CYS A 77 1.64 7.81 -14.83
CA CYS A 77 2.63 7.32 -15.79
C CYS A 77 3.48 6.20 -15.21
N ARG A 78 3.53 6.11 -13.88
CA ARG A 78 4.31 5.12 -13.12
C ARG A 78 3.48 4.55 -11.98
N ILE A 79 3.68 3.26 -11.73
CA ILE A 79 3.13 2.57 -10.57
C ILE A 79 4.27 1.93 -9.79
N ILE A 80 4.28 2.13 -8.47
CA ILE A 80 5.26 1.50 -7.56
C ILE A 80 4.49 0.61 -6.59
N SER A 81 4.79 -0.69 -6.62
CA SER A 81 4.30 -1.67 -5.63
C SER A 81 5.36 -1.92 -4.57
N LEU A 82 5.09 -1.54 -3.31
CA LEU A 82 6.01 -1.62 -2.17
C LEU A 82 6.08 -3.02 -1.54
N GLY A 83 6.54 -4.01 -2.32
CA GLY A 83 6.73 -5.39 -1.87
C GLY A 83 5.45 -6.13 -1.52
N ASP A 84 5.60 -7.44 -1.32
CA ASP A 84 4.53 -8.40 -1.03
C ASP A 84 3.36 -8.26 -2.01
N SER A 85 3.71 -8.05 -3.29
CA SER A 85 2.73 -7.98 -4.38
C SER A 85 2.08 -9.34 -4.59
N PHE A 86 2.86 -10.40 -4.46
CA PHE A 86 2.38 -11.78 -4.50
C PHE A 86 2.41 -12.38 -3.10
N HIS A 87 1.44 -13.25 -2.79
CA HIS A 87 1.38 -13.86 -1.46
C HIS A 87 2.50 -14.87 -1.20
N ASP A 88 3.01 -15.51 -2.25
CA ASP A 88 4.18 -16.40 -2.19
C ASP A 88 4.77 -16.59 -3.59
N CYS A 89 5.94 -17.22 -3.68
CA CYS A 89 6.63 -17.50 -4.94
C CYS A 89 5.85 -18.42 -5.91
N ASN A 90 4.84 -19.15 -5.42
CA ASN A 90 4.01 -20.03 -6.23
C ASN A 90 2.71 -19.34 -6.69
N ALA A 91 2.49 -18.06 -6.36
CA ALA A 91 1.29 -17.32 -6.72
C ALA A 91 1.02 -17.36 -8.23
N GLU A 92 2.04 -17.12 -9.07
CA GLU A 92 1.91 -17.17 -10.54
C GLU A 92 1.28 -18.49 -11.01
N SER A 93 1.75 -19.62 -10.47
CA SER A 93 1.26 -20.95 -10.87
C SER A 93 -0.20 -21.23 -10.48
N ARG A 94 -0.72 -20.52 -9.47
CA ARG A 94 -2.11 -20.66 -9.00
C ARG A 94 -3.05 -19.64 -9.60
N MET A 95 -2.52 -18.50 -10.02
CA MET A 95 -3.28 -17.40 -10.59
C MET A 95 -4.01 -17.84 -11.85
N SER A 96 -5.30 -17.51 -11.95
CA SER A 96 -6.09 -17.84 -13.13
C SER A 96 -5.55 -17.15 -14.39
N GLU A 97 -5.72 -17.76 -15.57
CA GLU A 97 -5.31 -17.13 -16.84
C GLU A 97 -5.94 -15.74 -17.04
N THR A 98 -7.19 -15.58 -16.62
CA THR A 98 -7.92 -14.30 -16.65
C THR A 98 -7.22 -13.23 -15.79
N ASP A 99 -6.83 -13.58 -14.56
CA ASP A 99 -6.16 -12.63 -13.66
C ASP A 99 -4.73 -12.33 -14.10
N GLN A 100 -4.00 -13.33 -14.62
CA GLN A 100 -2.68 -13.13 -15.21
C GLN A 100 -2.75 -12.16 -16.40
N HIS A 101 -3.75 -12.33 -17.27
CA HIS A 101 -3.96 -11.44 -18.41
C HIS A 101 -4.31 -10.02 -17.94
N ALA A 102 -5.25 -9.89 -17.01
CA ALA A 102 -5.64 -8.59 -16.45
C ALA A 102 -4.47 -7.87 -15.78
N LEU A 103 -3.65 -8.57 -14.99
CA LEU A 103 -2.45 -8.01 -14.40
C LEU A 103 -1.46 -7.56 -15.47
N LYS A 104 -1.20 -8.41 -16.47
CA LYS A 104 -0.26 -8.11 -17.55
C LYS A 104 -0.70 -6.88 -18.36
N GLU A 105 -1.98 -6.74 -18.68
CA GLU A 105 -2.51 -5.54 -19.33
C GLU A 105 -2.22 -4.27 -18.50
N LEU A 106 -2.43 -4.31 -17.19
CA LEU A 106 -2.15 -3.17 -16.32
C LEU A 106 -0.65 -2.83 -16.29
N VAL A 107 0.21 -3.85 -16.26
CA VAL A 107 1.67 -3.68 -16.23
C VAL A 107 2.20 -3.15 -17.55
N ASP A 108 1.75 -3.68 -18.68
CA ASP A 108 2.25 -3.30 -20.01
C ASP A 108 1.85 -1.85 -20.41
N LEU A 109 0.80 -1.30 -19.79
CA LEU A 109 0.31 0.06 -20.05
C LEU A 109 1.03 1.15 -19.24
N GLN A 110 1.86 0.78 -18.26
CA GLN A 110 2.44 1.71 -17.28
C GLN A 110 3.93 1.45 -17.07
N GLU A 111 4.67 2.46 -16.61
CA GLU A 111 5.98 2.18 -16.01
C GLU A 111 5.74 1.50 -14.65
N TRP A 112 5.73 0.17 -14.63
CA TRP A 112 5.49 -0.57 -13.40
C TRP A 112 6.80 -0.95 -12.71
N ILE A 113 6.93 -0.60 -11.43
CA ILE A 113 8.09 -0.93 -10.60
C ILE A 113 7.64 -1.80 -9.42
N TRP A 114 8.25 -2.97 -9.31
CA TRP A 114 8.06 -3.92 -8.23
C TRP A 114 9.22 -3.80 -7.24
N ILE A 115 8.95 -3.29 -6.03
CA ILE A 115 9.89 -3.37 -4.92
C ILE A 115 9.84 -4.79 -4.34
N ALA A 116 10.99 -5.38 -4.03
CA ALA A 116 11.09 -6.71 -3.43
C ALA A 116 10.44 -6.77 -2.05
N GLY A 117 9.52 -7.72 -1.85
CA GLY A 117 8.99 -8.06 -0.54
C GLY A 117 9.62 -9.30 0.06
N ASN A 118 9.20 -9.61 1.29
CA ASN A 118 9.62 -10.82 1.99
C ASN A 118 8.92 -12.06 1.42
N HIS A 119 7.68 -11.91 0.94
CA HIS A 119 6.90 -12.98 0.32
C HIS A 119 7.27 -13.21 -1.15
N ASP A 120 7.73 -12.17 -1.82
CA ASP A 120 8.08 -12.15 -3.24
C ASP A 120 9.47 -11.51 -3.47
N PRO A 121 10.56 -12.16 -2.98
CA PRO A 121 11.92 -11.67 -3.17
C PRO A 121 12.32 -11.62 -4.66
N ARG A 122 11.53 -12.27 -5.53
CA ARG A 122 11.53 -12.08 -6.98
C ARG A 122 10.09 -12.21 -7.47
N PRO A 123 9.60 -11.30 -8.32
CA PRO A 123 8.29 -11.43 -8.91
C PRO A 123 8.28 -12.58 -9.93
N PRO A 124 7.08 -13.09 -10.25
CA PRO A 124 6.79 -13.91 -11.43
C PRO A 124 7.54 -13.46 -12.69
N ALA A 125 8.05 -14.41 -13.48
CA ALA A 125 8.88 -14.06 -14.63
C ALA A 125 8.09 -13.41 -15.78
N ASN A 126 6.80 -13.73 -15.91
CA ASN A 126 6.01 -13.37 -17.10
C ASN A 126 5.13 -12.12 -16.95
N ILE A 127 5.13 -11.47 -15.79
CA ILE A 127 4.25 -10.32 -15.53
C ILE A 127 4.77 -9.00 -16.14
N GLY A 128 6.08 -8.90 -16.44
CA GLY A 128 6.71 -7.67 -16.91
C GLY A 128 7.05 -6.67 -15.80
N GLY A 129 7.30 -5.42 -16.18
CA GLY A 129 7.72 -4.35 -15.26
C GLY A 129 9.19 -4.44 -14.82
N HIS A 130 9.57 -3.53 -13.92
CA HIS A 130 10.93 -3.40 -13.43
C HIS A 130 11.03 -3.83 -11.97
N PHE A 131 11.81 -4.87 -11.70
CA PHE A 131 12.07 -5.32 -10.35
C PHE A 131 13.24 -4.57 -9.70
N ARG A 132 13.09 -4.18 -8.44
CA ARG A 132 14.13 -3.49 -7.65
C ARG A 132 14.05 -3.93 -6.18
N GLU A 133 15.18 -4.01 -5.49
CA GLU A 133 15.16 -4.17 -4.03
C GLU A 133 14.78 -2.87 -3.32
N THR A 134 15.26 -1.74 -3.83
CA THR A 134 14.93 -0.40 -3.37
C THR A 134 14.93 0.55 -4.57
N LEU A 135 14.23 1.69 -4.44
CA LEU A 135 14.19 2.72 -5.47
C LEU A 135 14.31 4.10 -4.83
N ASN A 136 15.03 5.03 -5.45
CA ASN A 136 15.07 6.43 -5.03
C ASN A 136 14.61 7.30 -6.20
N ILE A 137 13.69 8.23 -5.94
CA ILE A 137 13.23 9.23 -6.89
C ILE A 137 13.17 10.57 -6.14
N GLY A 138 13.98 11.54 -6.58
CA GLY A 138 14.10 12.81 -5.89
C GLY A 138 14.46 12.60 -4.40
N PRO A 139 13.74 13.21 -3.45
CA PRO A 139 13.99 13.06 -2.02
C PRO A 139 13.35 11.80 -1.41
N LEU A 140 12.60 11.00 -2.18
CA LEU A 140 11.86 9.84 -1.67
C LEU A 140 12.59 8.53 -1.93
N SER A 141 12.56 7.65 -0.92
CA SER A 141 13.15 6.31 -0.94
C SER A 141 12.05 5.27 -0.73
N PHE A 142 11.89 4.37 -1.68
CA PHE A 142 10.87 3.32 -1.69
C PHE A 142 11.51 1.99 -1.28
N VAL A 143 11.01 1.42 -0.18
CA VAL A 143 11.46 0.14 0.39
C VAL A 143 10.23 -0.66 0.81
N HIS A 144 10.33 -1.99 0.91
CA HIS A 144 9.21 -2.78 1.42
C HIS A 144 9.09 -2.67 2.95
N GLU A 145 10.17 -2.99 3.66
CA GLU A 145 10.18 -3.04 5.12
C GLU A 145 10.79 -1.76 5.73
N PRO A 146 10.11 -1.09 6.69
CA PRO A 146 10.62 0.11 7.34
C PRO A 146 11.82 -0.21 8.23
N GLY A 147 12.88 0.60 8.14
CA GLY A 147 14.05 0.47 8.99
C GLY A 147 13.98 1.31 10.27
N LEU A 148 14.65 0.89 11.35
CA LEU A 148 14.80 1.72 12.57
C LEU A 148 15.55 3.03 12.31
N ASN A 149 16.49 3.02 11.37
CA ASN A 149 17.25 4.20 10.93
C ASN A 149 16.94 4.47 9.45
N PRO A 150 15.79 5.11 9.15
CA PRO A 150 15.33 5.29 7.80
C PRO A 150 16.22 6.32 7.10
N LYS A 151 16.34 6.20 5.78
CA LYS A 151 16.73 7.37 5.00
C LYS A 151 15.62 8.42 5.12
N LYS A 152 15.99 9.70 5.07
CA LYS A 152 14.98 10.77 4.91
C LYS A 152 14.18 10.48 3.64
N GLY A 153 12.85 10.56 3.75
CA GLY A 153 11.93 10.37 2.64
C GLY A 153 11.47 8.93 2.44
N GLU A 154 11.55 8.08 3.47
CA GLU A 154 11.18 6.67 3.35
C GLU A 154 9.67 6.48 3.15
N LEU A 155 9.29 5.76 2.10
CA LEU A 155 7.95 5.25 1.87
C LEU A 155 8.01 3.72 1.92
N SER A 156 7.24 3.12 2.83
CA SER A 156 7.31 1.67 3.09
C SER A 156 5.96 1.01 3.30
N GLY A 157 5.96 -0.32 3.28
CA GLY A 157 4.82 -1.20 3.44
C GLY A 157 4.94 -2.12 4.64
N HIS A 158 4.67 -3.40 4.41
CA HIS A 158 4.97 -4.56 5.26
C HIS A 158 4.13 -4.68 6.54
N LEU A 159 4.07 -3.62 7.36
CA LEU A 159 3.41 -3.66 8.69
C LEU A 159 1.88 -3.54 8.63
N HIS A 160 1.34 -3.09 7.49
CA HIS A 160 -0.09 -2.90 7.26
C HIS A 160 -0.77 -2.07 8.38
N PRO A 161 -0.31 -0.83 8.64
CA PRO A 161 -0.80 -0.02 9.75
C PRO A 161 -2.32 0.11 9.81
N ALA A 162 -2.86 -0.12 11.00
CA ALA A 162 -4.25 0.13 11.36
C ALA A 162 -4.32 0.90 12.67
N ALA A 163 -5.04 2.01 12.67
CA ALA A 163 -5.30 2.79 13.87
C ALA A 163 -6.56 2.27 14.55
N LYS A 164 -6.49 2.09 15.87
CA LYS A 164 -7.66 1.88 16.72
C LYS A 164 -7.90 3.10 17.58
N ILE A 165 -9.12 3.60 17.55
CA ILE A 165 -9.54 4.84 18.24
C ILE A 165 -10.75 4.51 19.09
N ARG A 166 -10.78 5.03 20.32
CA ARG A 166 -11.93 4.91 21.21
C ARG A 166 -12.61 6.26 21.38
N ARG A 167 -13.90 6.35 21.04
CA ARG A 167 -14.70 7.56 21.19
C ARG A 167 -16.10 7.18 21.65
N LEU A 168 -16.63 7.89 22.65
CA LEU A 168 -18.00 7.69 23.17
C LEU A 168 -18.30 6.23 23.51
N GLY A 169 -17.37 5.54 24.17
CA GLY A 169 -17.52 4.14 24.59
C GLY A 169 -17.39 3.10 23.47
N ARG A 170 -17.28 3.51 22.20
CA ARG A 170 -17.08 2.60 21.05
C ARG A 170 -15.63 2.64 20.58
N SER A 171 -15.09 1.50 20.16
CA SER A 171 -13.79 1.42 19.51
C SER A 171 -13.96 1.09 18.03
N VAL A 172 -13.25 1.83 17.18
CA VAL A 172 -13.20 1.56 15.74
C VAL A 172 -11.75 1.31 15.37
N ARG A 173 -11.52 0.26 14.59
CA ARG A 173 -10.24 -0.07 13.97
C ARG A 173 -10.36 0.09 12.46
N ARG A 174 -9.43 0.82 11.87
CA ARG A 174 -9.37 1.07 10.42
C ARG A 174 -7.92 1.10 9.96
N ARG A 175 -7.71 0.72 8.69
CA ARG A 175 -6.43 0.91 8.02
C ARG A 175 -6.04 2.39 8.04
N CYS A 176 -4.76 2.69 8.10
CA CYS A 176 -4.26 4.06 8.08
C CYS A 176 -2.93 4.13 7.35
N PHE A 177 -2.61 5.28 6.76
CA PHE A 177 -1.21 5.65 6.56
C PHE A 177 -0.68 6.14 7.91
N VAL A 178 0.59 5.90 8.23
CA VAL A 178 1.18 6.41 9.47
C VAL A 178 2.60 6.91 9.25
N GLY A 179 2.92 8.07 9.80
CA GLY A 179 4.24 8.66 9.60
C GLY A 179 4.32 10.15 9.92
N ASN A 180 5.32 10.80 9.34
CA ASN A 180 5.66 12.20 9.54
C ASN A 180 6.38 12.76 8.31
N ASN A 181 7.07 13.90 8.45
CA ASN A 181 7.80 14.52 7.34
C ASN A 181 9.08 13.78 6.90
N GLN A 182 9.49 12.71 7.59
CA GLN A 182 10.68 11.92 7.27
C GLN A 182 10.33 10.56 6.66
N ARG A 183 9.19 9.97 7.02
CA ARG A 183 8.73 8.69 6.47
C ARG A 183 7.22 8.56 6.46
N LEU A 184 6.72 7.65 5.63
CA LEU A 184 5.32 7.24 5.62
C LEU A 184 5.22 5.72 5.40
N ILE A 185 4.49 5.05 6.29
CA ILE A 185 4.18 3.62 6.19
C ILE A 185 2.75 3.51 5.64
N LEU A 186 2.61 2.82 4.52
CA LEU A 186 1.35 2.64 3.80
C LEU A 186 0.56 1.45 4.34
N PRO A 187 -0.78 1.53 4.37
CA PRO A 187 -1.61 0.36 4.65
C PRO A 187 -1.51 -0.63 3.49
N ALA A 188 -1.77 -1.90 3.76
CA ALA A 188 -1.90 -2.88 2.70
C ALA A 188 -3.08 -2.59 1.80
N PHE A 189 -2.87 -2.74 0.50
CA PHE A 189 -3.87 -2.50 -0.54
C PHE A 189 -4.71 -3.75 -0.84
N GLY A 190 -4.13 -4.95 -0.68
CA GLY A 190 -4.77 -6.23 -1.02
C GLY A 190 -6.13 -6.46 -0.35
N ALA A 191 -7.00 -7.22 -1.01
CA ALA A 191 -8.37 -7.47 -0.54
C ALA A 191 -8.46 -8.25 0.79
N TYR A 192 -7.53 -9.18 1.04
CA TYR A 192 -7.50 -10.03 2.24
C TYR A 192 -6.33 -9.70 3.16
N THR A 193 -6.09 -8.42 3.39
CA THR A 193 -5.03 -7.99 4.30
C THR A 193 -5.63 -7.59 5.65
N GLY A 194 -4.91 -7.99 6.70
CA GLY A 194 -5.23 -7.51 8.05
C GLY A 194 -4.70 -6.10 8.21
N GLY A 195 -4.55 -5.69 9.46
CA GLY A 195 -3.62 -4.63 9.76
C GLY A 195 -3.04 -4.86 11.14
N LEU A 196 -1.87 -4.30 11.40
CA LEU A 196 -1.27 -4.30 12.73
C LEU A 196 -1.66 -3.00 13.45
N ASN A 197 -1.93 -3.06 14.76
CA ASN A 197 -2.26 -1.83 15.48
C ASN A 197 -1.01 -0.96 15.51
N ILE A 198 -1.12 0.35 15.28
CA ILE A 198 0.04 1.25 15.33
C ILE A 198 0.64 1.40 16.73
N THR A 199 -0.02 0.84 17.75
CA THR A 199 0.47 0.70 19.13
C THR A 199 1.14 -0.65 19.41
N ASP A 200 1.25 -1.52 18.41
CA ASP A 200 1.97 -2.79 18.49
C ASP A 200 3.48 -2.56 18.55
N ALA A 201 4.21 -3.46 19.23
CA ALA A 201 5.66 -3.37 19.41
C ALA A 201 6.45 -3.35 18.09
N ALA A 202 5.89 -3.86 16.98
CA ALA A 202 6.52 -3.76 15.67
C ALA A 202 6.69 -2.30 15.17
N PHE A 203 5.95 -1.33 15.74
CA PHE A 203 6.10 0.10 15.45
C PHE A 203 7.09 0.83 16.37
N ASP A 204 7.62 0.15 17.39
CA ASP A 204 8.54 0.77 18.35
C ASP A 204 9.81 1.27 17.64
N GLY A 205 10.14 2.55 17.87
CA GLY A 205 11.28 3.21 17.24
C GLY A 205 11.07 3.61 15.77
N LEU A 206 9.98 3.20 15.12
CA LEU A 206 9.66 3.61 13.75
C LEU A 206 8.93 4.96 13.70
N LEU A 207 8.06 5.21 14.68
CA LEU A 207 7.22 6.40 14.75
C LEU A 207 7.79 7.41 15.74
N ALA A 208 8.24 8.56 15.25
CA ALA A 208 8.69 9.64 16.11
C ALA A 208 7.52 10.33 16.84
N THR A 209 7.80 11.02 17.94
CA THR A 209 6.82 11.90 18.60
C THR A 209 6.26 12.92 17.60
N GLY A 210 4.94 13.09 17.59
CA GLY A 210 4.25 13.96 16.62
C GLY A 210 3.88 13.28 15.30
N SER A 211 4.13 11.98 15.16
CA SER A 211 3.61 11.21 14.00
C SER A 211 2.08 11.24 13.95
N THR A 212 1.56 11.23 12.73
CA THR A 212 0.13 11.24 12.43
C THR A 212 -0.27 9.93 11.77
N ALA A 213 -1.43 9.42 12.14
CA ALA A 213 -2.13 8.35 11.45
C ALA A 213 -3.25 8.97 10.60
N TRP A 214 -3.18 8.81 9.29
CA TRP A 214 -4.23 9.20 8.36
C TRP A 214 -5.17 8.02 8.17
N VAL A 215 -6.25 7.99 8.95
CA VAL A 215 -7.15 6.86 9.11
C VAL A 215 -8.20 6.84 8.00
N LEU A 216 -8.30 5.71 7.29
CA LEU A 216 -9.22 5.52 6.17
C LEU A 216 -10.64 5.30 6.71
N GLY A 217 -11.48 6.33 6.59
CA GLY A 217 -12.91 6.25 6.82
C GLY A 217 -13.65 5.63 5.63
N THR A 218 -14.98 5.72 5.67
CA THR A 218 -15.82 5.29 4.54
C THR A 218 -15.69 6.26 3.37
N ASP A 219 -15.80 7.57 3.64
CA ASP A 219 -15.90 8.61 2.60
C ASP A 219 -14.80 9.67 2.70
N GLN A 220 -14.00 9.65 3.77
CA GLN A 220 -12.93 10.62 3.99
C GLN A 220 -11.80 10.05 4.85
N ILE A 221 -10.64 10.71 4.79
CA ILE A 221 -9.45 10.34 5.56
C ILE A 221 -9.33 11.27 6.77
N TYR A 222 -9.12 10.69 7.95
CA TYR A 222 -9.04 11.42 9.21
C TYR A 222 -7.60 11.46 9.73
N PRO A 223 -6.94 12.63 9.80
CA PRO A 223 -5.65 12.75 10.47
C PRO A 223 -5.86 12.68 11.99
N ILE A 224 -5.20 11.73 12.63
CA ILE A 224 -5.28 11.45 14.07
C ILE A 224 -3.85 11.39 14.60
N ALA A 225 -3.56 12.09 15.70
CA ALA A 225 -2.25 12.00 16.32
C ALA A 225 -2.05 10.55 16.83
N VAL A 226 -0.88 9.95 16.58
CA VAL A 226 -0.60 8.57 17.01
C VAL A 226 -0.81 8.40 18.53
N ALA A 227 -0.51 9.43 19.32
CA ALA A 227 -0.73 9.47 20.77
C ALA A 227 -2.21 9.35 21.21
N GLN A 228 -3.17 9.50 20.28
CA GLN A 228 -4.60 9.35 20.54
C GLN A 228 -5.12 7.93 20.21
N CYS A 229 -4.29 7.07 19.63
CA CYS A 229 -4.63 5.69 19.31
C CYS A 229 -4.43 4.76 20.52
N VAL A 230 -5.21 3.67 20.56
CA VAL A 230 -5.27 2.70 21.68
C VAL A 230 -5.22 1.26 21.23
#